data_AF-A0A0L9TZT8-F1
#
_entry.id   AF-A0A0L9TZT8-F1
#
_cell.length_a   1.000
_cell.length_b   1.000
_cell.length_c   1.000
_cell.angle_alpha   90.00
_cell.angle_beta   90.00
_cell.angle_gamma   90.00
#
_symmetry.space_group_name_H-M   'P 1'
#
loop_
_entity.id
_entity.type
_entity.pdbx_description
1 polymer ?
#
loop_
_entity_poly.entity_id
_entity_poly.type
_entity_poly.pdbx_seq_one_letter_code
_entity_poly.pdbx_strand_id
1 'polypeptide(L)'
;MGGKSKSLYGREGHLGITLVKFAGDQSGFKEAIRLAEHFEKENHGRNDWTRLQSQTLGKDDENNANLVKVDEKKGEKRRVLYGYLGTAFDLDKVDFDTRKKAVIESRREYKPPM
;
A
#
# COMPACT_ATOMS: atom_id res chain seq x y z
N MET A 1 -4.58 -14.71 -10.50
CA MET A 1 -3.11 -14.75 -10.32
C MET A 1 -2.71 -13.62 -9.39
N GLY A 2 -1.83 -13.86 -8.42
CA GLY A 2 -1.42 -12.84 -7.44
C GLY A 2 -0.57 -11.71 -8.04
N GLY A 3 -0.60 -10.53 -7.42
CA GLY A 3 0.20 -9.37 -7.84
C GLY A 3 1.70 -9.55 -7.60
N LYS A 4 2.53 -8.88 -8.40
CA LYS A 4 3.99 -8.81 -8.23
C LYS A 4 4.35 -7.68 -7.28
N SER A 5 5.09 -7.97 -6.21
CA SER A 5 5.55 -6.96 -5.25
C SER A 5 6.94 -6.43 -5.61
N LYS A 6 7.16 -5.13 -5.37
CA LYS A 6 8.45 -4.44 -5.50
C LYS A 6 8.59 -3.42 -4.38
N SER A 7 9.65 -3.53 -3.58
CA SER A 7 10.01 -2.48 -2.62
C SER A 7 10.53 -1.22 -3.32
N LEU A 8 10.17 -0.06 -2.79
CA LEU A 8 10.60 1.24 -3.31
C LEU A 8 11.80 1.78 -2.53
N TYR A 9 12.69 2.45 -3.25
CA TYR A 9 13.94 2.99 -2.74
C TYR A 9 14.09 4.45 -3.16
N GLY A 10 14.59 5.28 -2.25
CA GLY A 10 15.00 6.66 -2.49
C GLY A 10 16.50 6.84 -2.28
N ARG A 11 16.94 8.10 -2.17
CA ARG A 11 18.35 8.44 -1.94
C ARG A 11 18.90 7.84 -0.65
N GLU A 12 18.10 7.87 0.41
CA GLU A 12 18.47 7.38 1.75
C GLU A 12 18.16 5.88 1.95
N GLY A 13 17.91 5.13 0.87
CA GLY A 13 17.62 3.69 0.93
C GLY A 13 16.12 3.35 0.86
N HIS A 14 15.72 2.29 1.57
CA HIS A 14 14.36 1.73 1.49
C HIS A 14 13.33 2.71 2.06
N LEU A 15 12.22 2.92 1.35
CA LEU A 15 11.19 3.91 1.72
C LEU A 15 10.12 3.39 2.70
N GLY A 16 10.22 2.13 3.14
CA GLY A 16 9.15 1.45 3.88
C GLY A 16 7.92 1.13 3.02
N ILE A 17 7.98 1.34 1.70
CA ILE A 17 6.84 1.18 0.79
C ILE A 17 7.09 -0.02 -0.13
N THR A 18 6.07 -0.86 -0.28
CA THR A 18 6.04 -1.93 -1.28
C THR A 18 4.91 -1.69 -2.27
N LEU A 19 5.25 -1.55 -3.55
CA LEU A 19 4.31 -1.46 -4.64
C LEU A 19 3.89 -2.86 -5.09
N VAL A 20 2.59 -3.12 -5.15
CA VAL A 20 2.03 -4.37 -5.68
C VAL A 20 1.39 -4.10 -7.05
N LYS A 21 1.89 -4.78 -8.09
CA LYS A 21 1.44 -4.64 -9.48
C LYS A 21 0.58 -5.83 -9.87
N PHE A 22 -0.63 -5.58 -10.33
CA PHE A 22 -1.55 -6.60 -10.84
C PHE A 22 -1.53 -6.63 -12.37
N ALA A 23 -2.23 -7.60 -12.96
CA ALA A 23 -2.44 -7.63 -14.40
C ALA A 23 -3.16 -6.35 -14.88
N GLY A 24 -2.83 -5.87 -16.07
CA GLY A 24 -3.43 -4.67 -16.67
C GLY A 24 -4.83 -4.90 -17.27
N ASP A 25 -5.58 -5.84 -16.71
CA ASP A 25 -6.90 -6.25 -17.16
C ASP A 25 -7.92 -6.18 -16.01
N GLN A 26 -9.18 -6.47 -16.31
CA GLN A 26 -10.26 -6.41 -15.33
C GLN A 26 -10.05 -7.38 -14.16
N SER A 27 -9.39 -8.53 -14.39
CA SER A 27 -9.12 -9.49 -13.33
C SER A 27 -8.08 -8.94 -12.35
N GLY A 28 -7.01 -8.34 -12.86
CA GLY A 28 -6.01 -7.67 -12.05
C GLY A 28 -6.59 -6.49 -11.26
N PHE A 29 -7.51 -5.73 -11.87
CA PHE A 29 -8.19 -4.64 -11.17
C PHE A 29 -9.08 -5.14 -10.01
N LYS A 30 -9.84 -6.22 -10.22
CA LYS A 30 -10.65 -6.85 -9.16
C LYS A 30 -9.78 -7.35 -7.99
N GLU A 31 -8.65 -7.97 -8.28
CA GLU A 31 -7.72 -8.44 -7.25
C GLU A 31 -7.07 -7.26 -6.49
N ALA A 32 -6.74 -6.15 -7.18
CA ALA A 32 -6.22 -4.95 -6.55
C ALA A 32 -7.24 -4.32 -5.58
N ILE A 33 -8.52 -4.25 -5.97
CA ILE A 33 -9.61 -3.79 -5.10
C ILE A 33 -9.75 -4.71 -3.89
N ARG A 34 -9.78 -6.03 -4.11
CA ARG A 34 -9.93 -7.02 -3.03
C ARG A 34 -8.82 -6.90 -1.99
N LEU A 35 -7.58 -6.67 -2.42
CA LEU A 35 -6.46 -6.44 -1.51
C LEU A 35 -6.64 -5.15 -0.70
N ALA A 36 -7.03 -4.05 -1.36
CA ALA A 36 -7.28 -2.78 -0.66
C ALA A 36 -8.43 -2.90 0.35
N GLU A 37 -9.53 -3.55 -0.01
CA GLU A 37 -10.66 -3.80 0.89
C GLU A 37 -10.29 -4.68 2.09
N HIS A 38 -9.35 -5.61 1.92
CA HIS A 38 -8.85 -6.41 3.03
C HIS A 38 -8.18 -5.53 4.09
N PHE A 39 -7.30 -4.60 3.67
CA PHE A 39 -6.67 -3.65 4.58
C PHE A 39 -7.68 -2.69 5.21
N GLU A 40 -8.63 -2.15 4.44
CA GLU A 40 -9.68 -1.27 4.96
C GLU A 40 -10.54 -1.98 6.03
N LYS A 41 -10.90 -3.26 5.84
CA LYS A 41 -11.64 -4.06 6.86
C LYS A 41 -10.88 -4.23 8.17
N GLU A 42 -9.56 -4.17 8.14
CA GLU A 42 -8.71 -4.23 9.33
C GLU A 42 -8.38 -2.84 9.91
N ASN A 43 -8.97 -1.76 9.39
CA ASN A 43 -8.63 -0.37 9.71
C ASN A 43 -7.15 -0.04 9.41
N HIS A 44 -6.62 -0.67 8.36
CA HIS A 44 -5.27 -0.46 7.87
C HIS A 44 -5.30 0.19 6.47
N GLY A 45 -6.34 0.97 6.20
CA GLY A 45 -6.58 1.67 4.96
C GLY A 45 -5.73 2.93 4.79
N ARG A 46 -5.99 3.67 3.69
CA ARG A 46 -5.28 4.94 3.43
C ARG A 46 -5.54 5.97 4.53
N ASN A 47 -6.80 6.11 4.93
CA ASN A 47 -7.21 7.13 5.89
C ASN A 47 -6.62 6.83 7.27
N ASP A 48 -6.54 5.54 7.63
CA ASP A 48 -5.93 5.11 8.87
C ASP A 48 -4.42 5.35 8.87
N TRP A 49 -3.75 5.05 7.75
CA TRP A 49 -2.33 5.36 7.60
C TRP A 49 -2.07 6.87 7.71
N THR A 50 -2.87 7.69 7.04
CA THR A 50 -2.74 9.15 7.07
C THR A 50 -2.93 9.71 8.49
N ARG A 51 -3.93 9.19 9.22
CA ARG A 51 -4.19 9.55 10.61
C ARG A 51 -3.05 9.10 11.53
N LEU A 52 -2.46 7.94 11.28
CA LEU A 52 -1.35 7.45 12.08
C LEU A 52 -0.09 8.28 11.86
N GLN A 53 0.25 8.59 10.60
CA GLN A 53 1.41 9.41 10.26
C GLN A 53 1.38 10.79 10.93
N SER A 54 0.19 11.42 11.03
CA SER A 54 0.06 12.71 11.73
C SER A 54 0.27 12.59 13.25
N GLN A 55 0.03 11.42 13.83
CA GLN A 55 0.19 11.16 15.27
C GLN A 55 1.60 10.70 15.66
N THR A 56 2.35 10.12 14.72
CA THR A 56 3.68 9.52 14.97
C THR A 56 4.87 10.40 14.58
N LEU A 57 4.65 11.54 13.93
CA LEU A 57 5.72 12.53 13.66
C LEU A 57 6.54 12.83 14.93
N GLY A 58 7.78 12.32 14.97
CA GLY A 58 8.75 12.54 16.06
C GLY A 58 8.66 11.58 17.25
N LYS A 59 7.95 10.45 17.17
CA LYS A 59 7.85 9.44 18.24
C LYS A 59 8.55 8.14 17.87
N ASP A 60 8.87 7.34 18.89
CA ASP A 60 9.44 6.01 18.72
C ASP A 60 8.40 5.02 18.16
N ASP A 61 8.64 4.56 16.94
CA ASP A 61 7.78 3.65 16.21
C ASP A 61 7.81 2.20 16.77
N GLU A 62 8.85 1.82 17.52
CA GLU A 62 9.04 0.45 18.04
C GLU A 62 8.04 0.05 19.12
N ASN A 63 7.46 1.04 19.80
CA ASN A 63 6.53 0.87 20.91
C ASN A 63 5.08 1.20 20.53
N ASN A 64 4.83 1.58 19.27
CA ASN A 64 3.48 1.88 18.80
C ASN A 64 2.75 0.61 18.35
N ALA A 65 1.70 0.23 19.07
CA ALA A 65 0.89 -0.95 18.77
C ALA A 65 0.20 -0.91 17.39
N ASN A 66 0.04 0.28 16.79
CA ASN A 66 -0.47 0.43 15.42
C ASN A 66 0.60 0.17 14.36
N LEU A 67 1.88 0.17 14.72
CA LEU A 67 3.01 -0.07 13.80
C LEU A 67 3.70 -1.41 14.06
N VAL A 68 3.62 -1.92 15.29
CA VAL A 68 4.27 -3.16 15.72
C VAL A 68 3.30 -3.99 16.54
N LYS A 69 3.14 -5.27 16.15
CA LYS A 69 2.47 -6.29 16.97
C LYS A 69 3.51 -7.27 17.51
N VAL A 70 3.37 -7.66 18.76
CA VAL A 70 4.20 -8.68 19.39
C VAL A 70 3.41 -9.98 19.41
N ASP A 71 3.98 -11.06 18.89
CA ASP A 71 3.43 -12.39 19.07
C ASP A 71 3.56 -12.77 20.55
N GLU A 72 2.44 -12.87 21.26
CA GLU A 72 2.43 -13.12 22.71
C GLU A 72 3.06 -14.46 23.12
N LYS A 73 3.12 -15.43 22.20
CA LYS A 73 3.67 -16.76 22.48
C LYS A 73 5.18 -16.83 22.24
N LYS A 74 5.67 -16.10 21.23
CA LYS A 74 7.07 -16.15 20.79
C LYS A 74 7.89 -14.91 21.15
N GLY A 75 7.23 -13.82 21.55
CA GLY A 75 7.87 -12.51 21.73
C GLY A 75 8.33 -11.85 20.42
N GLU A 76 7.98 -12.41 19.26
CA GLU A 76 8.42 -11.89 17.95
C GLU A 76 7.67 -10.60 17.60
N LYS A 77 8.41 -9.53 17.33
CA LYS A 77 7.84 -8.29 16.79
C LYS A 77 7.58 -8.43 15.29
N ARG A 78 6.39 -8.03 14.85
CA ARG A 78 6.01 -7.95 13.43
C ARG A 78 5.47 -6.56 13.11
N ARG A 79 5.83 -6.04 11.95
CA ARG A 79 5.29 -4.77 11.45
C ARG A 79 3.84 -4.93 11.03
N VAL A 80 3.01 -3.98 11.42
CA VAL A 80 1.66 -3.83 10.89
C VAL A 80 1.77 -3.17 9.52
N LEU A 81 1.12 -3.77 8.52
CA LEU A 81 1.10 -3.24 7.17
C LEU A 81 -0.19 -2.47 6.93
N TYR A 82 -0.04 -1.34 6.25
CA TYR A 82 -1.14 -0.54 5.71
C TYR A 82 -1.13 -0.66 4.20
N GLY A 83 -2.31 -0.72 3.59
CA GLY A 83 -2.44 -0.96 2.16
C GLY A 83 -3.68 -0.32 1.57
N TYR A 84 -3.56 0.15 0.35
CA TYR A 84 -4.63 0.86 -0.35
C TYR A 84 -4.43 0.81 -1.87
N LEU A 85 -5.49 1.10 -2.62
CA LEU A 85 -5.40 1.26 -4.07
C LEU A 85 -4.68 2.57 -4.43
N GLY A 86 -3.64 2.47 -5.26
CA GLY A 86 -2.90 3.63 -5.75
C GLY A 86 -3.79 4.58 -6.55
N THR A 87 -3.58 5.88 -6.37
CA THR A 87 -4.30 6.95 -7.07
C THR A 87 -3.32 7.87 -7.79
N ALA A 88 -3.83 8.82 -8.57
CA ALA A 88 -3.01 9.86 -9.19
C ALA A 88 -2.12 10.62 -8.17
N PHE A 89 -2.59 10.76 -6.92
CA PHE A 89 -1.86 11.41 -5.83
C PHE A 89 -0.72 10.59 -5.24
N ASP A 90 -0.51 9.34 -5.67
CA ASP A 90 0.60 8.51 -5.23
C ASP A 90 1.65 8.31 -6.31
N LEU A 91 1.44 8.89 -7.50
CA LEU A 91 2.43 8.83 -8.57
C LEU A 91 3.75 9.47 -8.16
N ASP A 92 3.73 10.45 -7.26
CA ASP A 92 4.90 11.07 -6.65
C ASP A 92 5.71 10.12 -5.76
N LYS A 93 5.07 9.10 -5.19
CA LYS A 93 5.66 8.11 -4.27
C LYS A 93 6.27 6.90 -4.98
N VAL A 94 6.04 6.71 -6.27
CA VAL A 94 6.58 5.58 -7.04
C VAL A 94 7.84 5.96 -7.82
N ASP A 95 8.64 4.94 -8.15
CA ASP A 95 9.85 5.10 -8.95
C ASP A 95 9.54 5.69 -10.35
N PHE A 96 10.53 6.38 -10.93
CA PHE A 96 10.39 7.06 -12.22
C PHE A 96 9.88 6.13 -13.32
N ASP A 97 10.37 4.89 -13.36
CA ASP A 97 10.03 3.95 -14.42
C ASP A 97 8.58 3.47 -14.32
N THR A 98 8.11 3.24 -13.08
CA THR A 98 6.69 2.98 -12.80
C THR A 98 5.83 4.18 -13.19
N ARG A 99 6.21 5.40 -12.78
CA ARG A 99 5.45 6.62 -13.06
C ARG A 99 5.28 6.87 -14.55
N LYS A 100 6.37 6.73 -15.32
CA LYS A 100 6.40 6.91 -16.77
C LYS A 100 5.48 5.94 -17.51
N LYS A 101 5.27 4.74 -16.96
CA LYS A 101 4.46 3.67 -17.58
C LYS A 101 3.02 3.63 -17.05
N ALA A 102 2.66 4.48 -16.10
CA ALA A 102 1.33 4.48 -15.50
C ALA A 102 0.31 5.17 -16.41
N VAL A 103 -0.88 4.57 -16.50
CA VAL A 103 -2.08 5.18 -17.10
C VAL A 103 -3.07 5.43 -15.97
N ILE A 104 -3.66 6.63 -15.93
CA ILE A 104 -4.69 6.98 -14.95
C ILE A 104 -6.05 6.81 -15.61
N GLU A 105 -6.90 6.02 -14.97
CA GLU A 105 -8.26 5.80 -15.43
C GLU A 105 -9.26 6.06 -14.31
N SER A 106 -10.41 6.63 -14.65
CA SER A 106 -11.50 6.82 -13.71
C SER A 106 -12.14 5.47 -13.40
N ARG A 107 -12.21 5.12 -12.12
CA ARG A 107 -12.91 3.91 -11.65
C ARG A 107 -14.36 3.83 -12.13
N ARG A 108 -15.00 4.99 -12.37
CA ARG A 108 -16.39 5.07 -12.84
C ARG A 108 -16.53 4.82 -14.34
N GLU A 109 -15.48 5.12 -15.10
CA GLU A 109 -15.48 5.04 -16.56
C GLU A 109 -14.87 3.74 -17.07
N TYR A 110 -14.21 2.98 -16.18
CA TYR A 110 -13.65 1.67 -16.52
C TYR A 110 -14.77 0.69 -16.93
N LYS A 111 -14.96 0.56 -18.23
CA LYS A 111 -15.78 -0.48 -18.87
C LYS A 111 -14.83 -1.59 -19.32
N PRO A 112 -15.15 -2.88 -19.06
CA PRO A 112 -14.34 -3.98 -19.55
C PRO A 112 -14.15 -3.88 -21.07
N PRO A 113 -12.99 -4.27 -21.63
CA PRO A 113 -12.92 -4.54 -23.06
C PRO A 113 -13.98 -5.61 -23.39
N MET A 114 -14.78 -5.37 -24.44
CA MET A 114 -15.68 -6.40 -24.99
C MET A 114 -14.88 -7.58 -25.52
#